data_AF-A0A932XVM7-F1
#
_entry.id   AF-A0A932XVM7-F1
#
_cell.length_a   1.000
_cell.length_b   1.000
_cell.length_c   1.000
_cell.angle_alpha   90.00
_cell.angle_beta   90.00
_cell.angle_gamma   90.00
#
_symmetry.space_group_name_H-M   'P 1'
#
loop_
_entity.id
_entity.type
_entity.pdbx_description
1 polymer ?
#
loop_
_entity_poly.entity_id
_entity_poly.type
_entity_poly.pdbx_seq_one_letter_code
_entity_poly.pdbx_strand_id
1 'polypeptide(L)'
;MAGEVSHVVLAARVLTRLGEAVRTPAYWAGTLFPNIRHLGIVSRERTHDPQVSLATLIGESDFICGMRVHAWVDMTRSRFLMEANIKELLPWHPLVPHALTLVEDATLYGHFDDWNLIHRVLNKVYEEELAAVHEPQHVRRWHTILQDYIRQPPTYESWLKMSGDLGLSESSAEEINYVVRLLQADPRTGTVLDRMVHHIEYLLQ
;
A
#
# COMPACT_ATOMS: atom_id res chain seq x y z
N MET A 1 -4.21 -7.13 -1.26
CA MET A 1 -3.75 -5.88 -0.67
C MET A 1 -2.64 -5.32 -1.53
N ALA A 2 -2.58 -4.01 -1.75
CA ALA A 2 -1.47 -3.37 -2.47
C ALA A 2 -0.27 -3.14 -1.54
N GLY A 3 0.90 -2.81 -2.11
CA GLY A 3 2.06 -2.37 -1.33
C GLY A 3 1.96 -0.90 -0.91
N GLU A 4 2.85 -0.45 -0.02
CA GLU A 4 2.77 0.89 0.58
C GLU A 4 3.03 2.00 -0.45
N VAL A 5 4.01 1.80 -1.33
CA VAL A 5 4.31 2.73 -2.43
C VAL A 5 3.14 2.75 -3.42
N SER A 6 2.61 1.58 -3.74
CA SER A 6 1.45 1.42 -4.61
C SER A 6 0.23 2.16 -4.05
N HIS A 7 -0.01 2.10 -2.73
CA HIS A 7 -1.07 2.87 -2.09
C HIS A 7 -0.88 4.37 -2.25
N VAL A 8 0.33 4.91 -2.05
CA VAL A 8 0.60 6.34 -2.25
C VAL A 8 0.33 6.76 -3.70
N VAL A 9 0.88 6.01 -4.67
CA VAL A 9 0.76 6.33 -6.10
C VAL A 9 -0.70 6.28 -6.55
N LEU A 10 -1.42 5.22 -6.20
CA LEU A 10 -2.82 5.05 -6.59
C LEU A 10 -3.73 6.02 -5.83
N ALA A 11 -3.45 6.32 -4.57
CA ALA A 11 -4.17 7.35 -3.83
C ALA A 11 -3.94 8.75 -4.42
N ALA A 12 -2.79 9.04 -5.00
CA ALA A 12 -2.56 10.29 -5.74
C ALA A 12 -3.45 10.39 -6.98
N ARG A 13 -3.66 9.27 -7.70
CA ARG A 13 -4.60 9.21 -8.83
C ARG A 13 -6.04 9.44 -8.36
N VAL A 14 -6.45 8.77 -7.28
CA VAL A 14 -7.79 8.96 -6.68
C VAL A 14 -7.99 10.40 -6.21
N LEU A 15 -6.95 11.03 -5.67
CA LEU A 15 -7.01 12.42 -5.19
C LEU A 15 -7.38 13.40 -6.30
N THR A 16 -6.96 13.15 -7.56
CA THR A 16 -7.36 13.98 -8.71
C THR A 16 -8.88 14.00 -8.93
N ARG A 17 -9.56 12.90 -8.60
CA ARG A 17 -11.01 12.75 -8.69
C ARG A 17 -11.76 13.32 -7.49
N LEU A 18 -11.13 13.28 -6.32
CA LEU A 18 -11.66 13.86 -5.08
C LEU A 18 -11.56 15.39 -5.07
N GLY A 19 -10.53 15.96 -5.68
CA GLY A 19 -10.33 17.40 -5.81
C GLY A 19 -10.33 18.10 -4.46
N GLU A 20 -11.10 19.19 -4.34
CA GLU A 20 -11.15 20.05 -3.14
C GLU A 20 -11.85 19.42 -1.93
N ALA A 21 -12.37 18.20 -2.07
CA ALA A 21 -12.93 17.43 -0.96
C ALA A 21 -11.85 17.04 0.07
N VAL A 22 -10.59 16.95 -0.34
CA VAL A 22 -9.44 16.66 0.52
C VAL A 22 -8.58 17.91 0.63
N ARG A 23 -8.25 18.33 1.85
CA ARG A 23 -7.65 19.66 2.10
C ARG A 23 -6.34 19.63 2.88
N THR A 24 -6.06 18.52 3.55
CA THR A 24 -4.97 18.41 4.51
C THR A 24 -4.08 17.22 4.21
N PRO A 25 -2.81 17.27 4.65
CA PRO A 25 -1.91 16.12 4.55
C PRO A 25 -2.35 14.88 5.34
N ALA A 26 -3.37 14.98 6.19
CA ALA A 26 -3.91 13.85 6.97
C ALA A 26 -4.41 12.71 6.08
N TYR A 27 -4.82 13.03 4.84
CA TYR A 27 -5.16 12.05 3.82
C TYR A 27 -4.06 11.00 3.62
N TRP A 28 -2.81 11.41 3.48
CA TRP A 28 -1.70 10.49 3.26
C TRP A 28 -1.42 9.60 4.47
N ALA A 29 -1.56 10.14 5.69
CA ALA A 29 -1.46 9.33 6.90
C ALA A 29 -2.58 8.28 6.93
N GLY A 30 -3.81 8.69 6.63
CA GLY A 30 -4.95 7.79 6.53
C GLY A 30 -4.79 6.72 5.46
N THR A 31 -4.17 7.03 4.32
CA THR A 31 -3.87 6.07 3.25
C THR A 31 -2.85 5.01 3.67
N LEU A 32 -1.85 5.38 4.48
CA LEU A 32 -0.78 4.47 4.90
C LEU A 32 -1.06 3.78 6.25
N PHE A 33 -2.03 4.28 7.00
CA PHE A 33 -2.34 3.75 8.32
C PHE A 33 -2.81 2.28 8.33
N PRO A 34 -3.70 1.80 7.43
CA PRO A 34 -4.39 0.54 7.66
C PRO A 34 -3.50 -0.71 7.73
N ASN A 35 -2.32 -0.65 7.11
CA ASN A 35 -1.33 -1.73 7.10
C ASN A 35 -0.52 -1.84 8.39
N ILE A 36 -0.67 -0.91 9.35
CA ILE A 36 -0.13 -1.04 10.70
C ILE A 36 -0.56 -2.36 11.39
N ARG A 37 -1.68 -2.95 10.96
CA ARG A 37 -2.16 -4.27 11.39
C ARG A 37 -1.09 -5.37 11.27
N HIS A 38 -0.13 -5.22 10.35
CA HIS A 38 0.96 -6.18 10.18
C HIS A 38 1.88 -6.27 11.41
N LEU A 39 1.86 -5.27 12.29
CA LEU A 39 2.53 -5.34 13.59
C LEU A 39 1.81 -6.22 14.63
N GLY A 40 0.62 -6.75 14.30
CA GLY A 40 -0.15 -7.62 15.20
C GLY A 40 -0.87 -6.88 16.34
N ILE A 41 -0.96 -5.55 16.27
CA ILE A 41 -1.48 -4.69 17.34
C ILE A 41 -2.92 -4.22 17.13
N VAL A 42 -3.45 -4.36 15.92
CA VAL A 42 -4.81 -3.95 15.56
C VAL A 42 -5.35 -4.88 14.48
N SER A 43 -6.65 -5.16 14.52
CA SER A 43 -7.29 -6.05 13.53
C SER A 43 -7.63 -5.31 12.23
N ARG A 44 -7.84 -6.07 11.15
CA ARG A 44 -8.18 -5.49 9.83
C ARG A 44 -9.51 -4.76 9.88
N GLU A 45 -10.49 -5.27 10.62
CA GLU A 45 -11.84 -4.71 10.72
C GLU A 45 -11.84 -3.33 11.37
N ARG A 46 -10.83 -3.01 12.20
CA ARG A 46 -10.67 -1.69 12.80
C ARG A 46 -9.98 -0.68 11.87
N THR A 47 -9.30 -1.16 10.84
CA THR A 47 -8.52 -0.30 9.94
C THR A 47 -9.03 -0.27 8.50
N HIS A 48 -9.95 -1.17 8.15
CA HIS A 48 -10.52 -1.28 6.80
C HIS A 48 -12.04 -1.31 6.89
N ASP A 49 -12.68 -0.41 6.16
CA ASP A 49 -14.10 -0.47 5.88
C ASP A 49 -14.34 -1.43 4.69
N PRO A 50 -15.07 -2.55 4.86
CA PRO A 50 -15.33 -3.49 3.78
C PRO A 50 -16.37 -2.98 2.76
N GLN A 51 -17.07 -1.87 3.03
CA GLN A 51 -18.15 -1.33 2.21
C GLN A 51 -17.76 -0.03 1.49
N VAL A 52 -16.52 0.03 1.00
CA VAL A 52 -16.02 1.19 0.26
C VAL A 52 -16.33 1.10 -1.24
N SER A 53 -16.71 2.24 -1.79
CA SER A 53 -16.93 2.48 -3.23
C SER A 53 -16.45 3.90 -3.54
N LEU A 54 -16.29 4.23 -4.83
CA LEU A 54 -15.92 5.58 -5.24
C LEU A 54 -16.87 6.66 -4.69
N ALA A 55 -18.17 6.35 -4.58
CA ALA A 55 -19.18 7.25 -4.07
C ALA A 55 -19.09 7.47 -2.53
N THR A 56 -18.40 6.58 -1.81
CA THR A 56 -18.31 6.62 -0.34
C THR A 56 -16.92 7.02 0.17
N LEU A 57 -15.97 7.35 -0.72
CA LEU A 57 -14.60 7.68 -0.35
C LEU A 57 -14.48 8.92 0.53
N ILE A 58 -15.33 9.93 0.33
CA ILE A 58 -15.32 11.14 1.16
C ILE A 58 -15.79 10.77 2.58
N GLY A 59 -14.87 10.88 3.53
CA GLY A 59 -15.06 10.57 4.94
C GLY A 59 -15.42 11.78 5.80
N GLU A 60 -15.58 11.59 7.11
CA GLU A 60 -15.80 12.71 8.04
C GLU A 60 -14.54 13.58 8.23
N SER A 61 -13.35 13.02 7.97
CA SER A 61 -12.08 13.73 7.92
C SER A 61 -11.24 13.28 6.72
N ASP A 62 -10.23 14.06 6.35
CA ASP A 62 -9.29 13.69 5.29
C ASP A 62 -8.55 12.39 5.63
N PHE A 63 -8.26 12.13 6.91
CA PHE A 63 -7.66 10.88 7.36
C PHE A 63 -8.58 9.68 7.08
N ILE A 64 -9.86 9.78 7.45
CA ILE A 64 -10.86 8.74 7.16
C ILE A 64 -11.03 8.57 5.65
N CYS A 65 -11.00 9.66 4.88
CA CYS A 65 -10.99 9.60 3.43
C CYS A 65 -9.78 8.79 2.92
N GLY A 66 -8.59 9.06 3.43
CA GLY A 66 -7.38 8.30 3.12
C GLY A 66 -7.50 6.79 3.42
N MET A 67 -8.07 6.44 4.58
CA MET A 67 -8.32 5.03 4.94
C MET A 67 -9.33 4.35 4.00
N ARG A 68 -10.39 5.07 3.60
CA ARG A 68 -11.37 4.54 2.63
C ARG A 68 -10.74 4.34 1.25
N VAL A 69 -9.86 5.26 0.83
CA VAL A 69 -9.08 5.12 -0.41
C VAL A 69 -8.17 3.90 -0.34
N HIS A 70 -7.46 3.70 0.77
CA HIS A 70 -6.64 2.50 0.98
C HIS A 70 -7.47 1.23 0.77
N ALA A 71 -8.60 1.11 1.48
CA ALA A 71 -9.47 -0.05 1.39
C ALA A 71 -10.03 -0.25 -0.04
N TRP A 72 -10.37 0.84 -0.73
CA TRP A 72 -10.87 0.78 -2.10
C TRP A 72 -9.81 0.31 -3.09
N VAL A 73 -8.57 0.82 -2.98
CA VAL A 73 -7.42 0.34 -3.78
C VAL A 73 -7.22 -1.15 -3.53
N ASP A 74 -7.24 -1.57 -2.27
CA ASP A 74 -7.09 -2.96 -1.86
C ASP A 74 -8.11 -3.90 -2.50
N MET A 75 -9.39 -3.50 -2.44
CA MET A 75 -10.51 -4.26 -3.00
C MET A 75 -10.45 -4.32 -4.52
N THR A 76 -10.18 -3.18 -5.16
CA THR A 76 -10.12 -3.05 -6.62
C THR A 76 -8.96 -3.87 -7.19
N ARG A 77 -7.76 -3.72 -6.62
CA ARG A 77 -6.60 -4.54 -6.97
C ARG A 77 -6.89 -6.03 -6.81
N SER A 78 -7.45 -6.43 -5.67
CA SER A 78 -7.67 -7.86 -5.39
C SER A 78 -8.70 -8.47 -6.32
N ARG A 79 -9.74 -7.73 -6.70
CA ARG A 79 -10.72 -8.15 -7.72
C ARG A 79 -10.07 -8.30 -9.09
N PHE A 80 -9.31 -7.30 -9.53
CA PHE A 80 -8.60 -7.35 -10.82
C PHE A 80 -7.69 -8.58 -10.92
N LEU A 81 -6.86 -8.83 -9.90
CA LEU A 81 -5.92 -9.96 -9.92
C LEU A 81 -6.62 -11.32 -9.92
N MET A 82 -7.77 -11.42 -9.26
CA MET A 82 -8.60 -12.62 -9.28
C MET A 82 -9.20 -12.86 -10.66
N GLU A 83 -9.77 -11.83 -11.28
CA GLU A 83 -10.34 -11.90 -12.64
C GLU A 83 -9.28 -12.14 -13.72
N ALA A 84 -8.06 -11.64 -13.50
CA ALA A 84 -6.93 -11.84 -14.40
C ALA A 84 -6.30 -13.24 -14.30
N ASN A 85 -6.75 -14.12 -13.40
CA ASN A 85 -6.19 -15.46 -13.17
C ASN A 85 -4.66 -15.45 -12.99
N ILE A 86 -4.12 -14.53 -12.18
CA ILE A 86 -2.65 -14.35 -12.05
C ILE A 86 -1.89 -15.61 -11.65
N LYS A 87 -2.54 -16.57 -10.98
CA LYS A 87 -1.96 -17.85 -10.60
C LYS A 87 -1.61 -18.74 -11.81
N GLU A 88 -2.34 -18.57 -12.90
CA GLU A 88 -2.09 -19.28 -14.16
C GLU A 88 -1.15 -18.50 -15.08
N LEU A 89 -1.13 -17.17 -14.95
CA LEU A 89 -0.33 -16.28 -15.79
C LEU A 89 1.12 -16.13 -15.34
N LEU A 90 1.38 -16.16 -14.04
CA LEU A 90 2.71 -15.91 -13.46
C LEU A 90 3.33 -17.20 -12.94
N PRO A 91 4.68 -17.26 -12.79
CA PRO A 91 5.35 -18.41 -12.18
C PRO A 91 4.74 -18.71 -10.80
N TRP A 92 4.24 -19.92 -10.61
CA TRP A 92 3.52 -20.24 -9.38
C TRP A 92 4.48 -20.38 -8.19
N HIS A 93 4.20 -19.64 -7.12
CA HIS A 93 4.76 -19.82 -5.80
C HIS A 93 3.77 -19.33 -4.73
N PRO A 94 3.65 -19.97 -3.54
CA PRO A 94 2.72 -19.54 -2.50
C PRO A 94 2.87 -18.06 -2.07
N LEU A 95 4.07 -17.50 -2.22
CA LEU A 95 4.38 -16.11 -1.87
C LEU A 95 4.12 -15.11 -3.02
N VAL A 96 3.74 -15.56 -4.22
CA VAL A 96 3.44 -14.67 -5.36
C VAL A 96 2.49 -13.53 -4.98
N PRO A 97 1.38 -13.74 -4.25
CA PRO A 97 0.48 -12.64 -3.92
C PRO A 97 1.14 -11.50 -3.14
N HIS A 98 2.13 -11.83 -2.28
CA HIS A 98 2.88 -10.85 -1.51
C HIS A 98 4.09 -10.31 -2.29
N ALA A 99 4.88 -11.16 -2.93
CA ALA A 99 5.99 -10.73 -3.75
C ALA A 99 5.54 -9.76 -4.87
N LEU A 100 4.36 -9.99 -5.46
CA LEU A 100 3.79 -9.11 -6.47
C LEU A 100 3.55 -7.69 -5.94
N THR A 101 3.19 -7.49 -4.66
CA THR A 101 3.03 -6.14 -4.09
C THR A 101 4.36 -5.39 -4.02
N LEU A 102 5.47 -6.12 -3.81
CA LEU A 102 6.81 -5.53 -3.76
C LEU A 102 7.34 -5.20 -5.17
N VAL A 103 7.00 -6.02 -6.16
CA VAL A 103 7.25 -5.70 -7.58
C VAL A 103 6.47 -4.47 -8.00
N GLU A 104 5.19 -4.38 -7.60
CA GLU A 104 4.35 -3.21 -7.83
C GLU A 104 4.95 -1.95 -7.23
N ASP A 105 5.36 -2.00 -5.95
CA ASP A 105 5.99 -0.88 -5.27
C ASP A 105 7.24 -0.39 -6.01
N ALA A 106 8.14 -1.30 -6.41
CA ALA A 106 9.33 -0.93 -7.17
C ALA A 106 9.01 -0.34 -8.55
N THR A 107 7.98 -0.86 -9.22
CA THR A 107 7.55 -0.40 -10.55
C THR A 107 6.91 0.98 -10.47
N LEU A 108 6.07 1.21 -9.46
CA LEU A 108 5.25 2.42 -9.34
C LEU A 108 5.95 3.57 -8.62
N TYR A 109 7.07 3.34 -7.93
CA TYR A 109 7.74 4.37 -7.13
C TYR A 109 7.99 5.68 -7.88
N GLY A 110 8.41 5.60 -9.15
CA GLY A 110 8.68 6.77 -9.99
C GLY A 110 7.43 7.53 -10.45
N HIS A 111 6.21 7.09 -10.11
CA HIS A 111 4.96 7.70 -10.55
C HIS A 111 4.37 8.68 -9.52
N PHE A 112 5.11 8.96 -8.44
CA PHE A 112 4.80 9.96 -7.43
C PHE A 112 6.05 10.80 -7.12
N ASP A 113 5.90 12.12 -7.12
CA ASP A 113 7.05 13.03 -7.11
C ASP A 113 7.43 13.54 -5.70
N ASP A 114 6.45 13.71 -4.80
CA ASP A 114 6.67 14.38 -3.50
C ASP A 114 6.82 13.39 -2.34
N TRP A 115 7.78 12.46 -2.42
CA TRP A 115 8.09 11.53 -1.32
C TRP A 115 8.46 12.26 -0.02
N ASN A 116 8.97 13.49 -0.12
CA ASN A 116 9.25 14.35 1.03
C ASN A 116 7.96 14.74 1.79
N LEU A 117 6.84 14.96 1.10
CA LEU A 117 5.54 15.15 1.74
C LEU A 117 5.16 13.93 2.59
N ILE A 118 5.30 12.73 2.06
CA ILE A 118 4.98 11.50 2.80
C ILE A 118 5.85 11.38 4.05
N HIS A 119 7.16 11.64 3.93
CA HIS A 119 8.06 11.70 5.09
C HIS A 119 7.61 12.72 6.14
N ARG A 120 7.20 13.93 5.73
CA ARG A 120 6.70 14.96 6.67
C ARG A 120 5.41 14.55 7.36
N VAL A 121 4.49 13.92 6.62
CA VAL A 121 3.23 13.42 7.17
C VAL A 121 3.50 12.36 8.25
N LEU A 122 4.43 11.44 7.99
CA LEU A 122 4.82 10.38 8.94
C LEU A 122 5.64 10.88 10.14
N ASN A 123 6.02 12.16 10.20
CA ASN A 123 6.62 12.76 11.41
C ASN A 123 5.56 13.17 12.45
N LYS A 124 4.27 13.06 12.12
CA LYS A 124 3.15 13.42 12.99
C LYS A 124 2.31 12.19 13.28
N VAL A 125 1.98 12.01 14.56
CA VAL A 125 0.93 11.08 15.00
C VAL A 125 -0.41 11.83 15.01
N TYR A 126 -1.41 11.26 14.36
CA TYR A 126 -2.76 11.81 14.25
C TYR A 126 -3.68 11.23 15.33
N GLU A 127 -4.72 11.99 15.71
CA GLU A 127 -5.66 11.56 16.76
C GLU A 127 -6.43 10.31 16.34
N GLU A 128 -6.78 10.20 15.06
CA GLU A 128 -7.46 9.03 14.49
C GLU A 128 -6.62 7.74 14.59
N GLU A 129 -5.29 7.84 14.46
CA GLU A 129 -4.37 6.71 14.66
C GLU A 129 -4.38 6.24 16.12
N LEU A 130 -4.41 7.20 17.05
CA LEU A 130 -4.46 6.91 18.48
C LEU A 130 -5.81 6.35 18.92
N ALA A 131 -6.91 6.78 18.29
CA ALA A 131 -8.22 6.19 18.52
C ALA A 131 -8.25 4.70 18.11
N ALA A 132 -7.47 4.31 17.10
CA ALA A 132 -7.37 2.93 16.66
C ALA A 132 -6.37 2.10 17.47
N VAL A 133 -5.17 2.62 17.79
CA VAL A 133 -4.08 1.81 18.37
C VAL A 133 -3.91 2.02 19.88
N HIS A 134 -4.43 3.11 20.45
CA HIS A 134 -4.31 3.54 21.85
C HIS A 134 -2.87 3.82 22.36
N GLU A 135 -1.85 3.29 21.70
CA GLU A 135 -0.44 3.45 22.10
C GLU A 135 0.38 4.21 21.04
N PRO A 136 0.83 5.44 21.33
CA PRO A 136 1.58 6.26 20.37
C PRO A 136 2.89 5.63 19.87
N GLN A 137 3.53 4.80 20.70
CA GLN A 137 4.79 4.13 20.37
C GLN A 137 4.65 3.17 19.18
N HIS A 138 3.50 2.51 19.06
CA HIS A 138 3.24 1.61 17.95
C HIS A 138 3.02 2.36 16.64
N VAL A 139 2.32 3.50 16.69
CA VAL A 139 2.14 4.38 15.53
C VAL A 139 3.50 4.92 15.06
N ARG A 140 4.35 5.39 15.98
CA ARG A 140 5.71 5.84 15.65
C ARG A 140 6.58 4.74 15.07
N ARG A 141 6.47 3.50 15.58
CA ARG A 141 7.17 2.35 15.01
C ARG A 141 6.74 2.13 13.56
N TRP A 142 5.44 2.13 13.29
CA TRP A 142 4.91 2.00 11.93
C TRP A 142 5.40 3.11 11.00
N HIS A 143 5.32 4.37 11.46
CA HIS A 143 5.83 5.51 10.69
C HIS A 143 7.32 5.38 10.38
N THR A 144 8.13 4.92 11.34
CA THR A 144 9.58 4.71 11.13
C THR A 144 9.82 3.64 10.05
N ILE A 145 9.10 2.51 10.10
CA ILE A 145 9.20 1.44 9.11
C ILE A 145 8.87 1.97 7.72
N LEU A 146 7.78 2.72 7.60
CA LEU A 146 7.35 3.31 6.33
C LEU A 146 8.37 4.33 5.81
N GLN A 147 8.84 5.25 6.66
CA GLN A 147 9.84 6.24 6.29
C GLN A 147 11.13 5.59 5.80
N ASP A 148 11.60 4.52 6.48
CA ASP A 148 12.78 3.77 6.03
C ASP A 148 12.55 3.09 4.68
N TYR A 149 11.36 2.52 4.47
CA TYR A 149 11.03 1.78 3.25
C TYR A 149 10.87 2.68 2.02
N ILE A 150 10.18 3.81 2.14
CA ILE A 150 9.86 4.70 1.02
C ILE A 150 10.96 5.73 0.71
N ARG A 151 12.02 5.78 1.52
CA ARG A 151 13.11 6.76 1.39
C ARG A 151 13.77 6.77 0.02
N GLN A 152 13.78 5.62 -0.65
CA GLN A 152 14.33 5.42 -1.97
C GLN A 152 13.48 4.38 -2.71
N PRO A 153 13.61 4.25 -4.05
CA PRO A 153 12.96 3.17 -4.78
C PRO A 153 13.23 1.82 -4.11
N PRO A 154 12.20 0.98 -3.87
CA PRO A 154 12.38 -0.28 -3.18
C PRO A 154 13.43 -1.18 -3.85
N THR A 155 14.35 -1.70 -3.03
CA THR A 155 15.43 -2.60 -3.43
C THR A 155 15.31 -3.93 -2.67
N TYR A 156 16.18 -4.87 -3.03
CA TYR A 156 16.32 -6.13 -2.29
C TYR A 156 16.52 -5.90 -0.78
N GLU A 157 17.41 -4.97 -0.42
CA GLU A 157 17.75 -4.65 0.96
C GLU A 157 16.58 -4.00 1.70
N SER A 158 15.82 -3.12 1.03
CA SER A 158 14.67 -2.49 1.67
C SER A 158 13.50 -3.46 1.88
N TRP A 159 13.27 -4.39 0.97
CA TRP A 159 12.27 -5.46 1.17
C TRP A 159 12.66 -6.37 2.34
N LEU A 160 13.93 -6.81 2.39
CA LEU A 160 14.44 -7.64 3.47
C LEU A 160 14.27 -6.95 4.83
N LYS A 161 14.68 -5.68 4.91
CA LYS A 161 14.52 -4.86 6.13
C LYS A 161 13.05 -4.72 6.52
N MET A 162 12.17 -4.35 5.59
CA MET A 162 10.74 -4.18 5.88
C MET A 162 10.11 -5.48 6.38
N SER A 163 10.39 -6.61 5.74
CA SER A 163 9.92 -7.93 6.18
C SER A 163 10.40 -8.26 7.60
N GLY A 164 11.68 -7.99 7.92
CA GLY A 164 12.23 -8.17 9.25
C GLY A 164 11.58 -7.25 10.31
N ASP A 165 11.36 -5.97 9.96
CA ASP A 165 10.71 -5.00 10.85
C ASP A 165 9.25 -5.36 11.17
N LEU A 166 8.60 -6.07 10.25
CA LEU A 166 7.27 -6.69 10.39
C LEU A 166 7.29 -8.05 11.12
N GLY A 167 8.46 -8.54 11.52
CA GLY A 167 8.62 -9.75 12.33
C GLY A 167 8.69 -11.07 11.54
N LEU A 168 8.93 -11.03 10.22
CA LEU A 168 9.21 -12.24 9.46
C LEU A 168 10.62 -12.77 9.76
N SER A 169 10.80 -14.09 9.67
CA SER A 169 12.14 -14.68 9.77
C SER A 169 12.99 -14.27 8.56
N GLU A 170 14.31 -14.21 8.76
CA GLU A 170 15.28 -13.95 7.68
C GLU A 170 15.06 -14.90 6.49
N SER A 171 14.94 -16.19 6.75
CA SER A 171 14.65 -17.19 5.71
C SER A 171 13.35 -16.93 4.93
N SER A 172 12.30 -16.44 5.60
CA SER A 172 11.04 -16.10 4.93
C SER A 172 11.19 -14.85 4.07
N ALA A 173 11.93 -13.85 4.57
CA ALA A 173 12.18 -12.61 3.86
C ALA A 173 13.09 -12.83 2.63
N GLU A 174 14.10 -13.69 2.73
CA GLU A 174 14.94 -14.10 1.60
C GLU A 174 14.12 -14.84 0.53
N GLU A 175 13.24 -15.77 0.94
CA GLU A 175 12.36 -16.48 0.01
C GLU A 175 11.40 -15.53 -0.71
N ILE A 176 10.83 -14.54 0.01
CA ILE A 176 10.02 -13.49 -0.61
C ILE A 176 10.85 -12.75 -1.67
N ASN A 177 12.06 -12.32 -1.34
CA ASN A 177 12.92 -11.59 -2.28
C ASN A 177 13.32 -12.43 -3.50
N TYR A 178 13.55 -13.73 -3.32
CA TYR A 178 13.77 -14.64 -4.43
C TYR A 178 12.57 -14.65 -5.39
N VAL A 179 11.35 -14.77 -4.86
CA VAL A 179 10.12 -14.73 -5.66
C VAL A 179 9.93 -13.37 -6.35
N VAL A 180 10.27 -12.26 -5.68
CA VAL A 180 10.24 -10.92 -6.30
C VAL A 180 11.15 -10.88 -7.53
N ARG A 181 12.37 -11.40 -7.45
CA ARG A 181 13.29 -11.46 -8.60
C ARG A 181 12.76 -12.35 -9.72
N LEU A 182 12.15 -13.49 -9.39
CA LEU A 182 11.50 -14.36 -10.39
C LEU A 182 10.39 -13.61 -11.13
N LEU A 183 9.56 -12.86 -10.40
CA LEU A 183 8.48 -12.07 -10.99
C LEU A 183 9.02 -10.91 -11.83
N GLN A 184 10.06 -10.19 -11.38
CA GLN A 184 10.69 -9.11 -12.15
C GLN A 184 11.32 -9.59 -13.46
N ALA A 185 11.86 -10.81 -13.47
CA ALA A 185 12.44 -11.41 -14.67
C ALA A 185 11.38 -11.87 -15.69
N ASP A 186 10.12 -12.03 -15.26
CA ASP A 186 9.03 -12.47 -16.12
C ASP A 186 8.35 -11.26 -16.82
N PRO A 187 8.43 -11.15 -18.15
CA PRO A 187 7.84 -10.02 -18.89
C PRO A 187 6.30 -9.94 -18.75
N ARG A 188 5.63 -11.04 -18.40
CA ARG A 188 4.18 -11.06 -18.17
C ARG A 188 3.81 -10.27 -16.92
N THR A 189 4.70 -10.20 -15.92
CA THR A 189 4.47 -9.43 -14.70
C THR A 189 4.22 -7.96 -15.03
N GLY A 190 5.11 -7.33 -15.82
CA GLY A 190 4.93 -5.94 -16.26
C GLY A 190 3.59 -5.72 -16.98
N THR A 191 3.24 -6.61 -17.90
CA THR A 191 1.94 -6.56 -18.61
C THR A 191 0.74 -6.62 -17.66
N VAL A 192 0.80 -7.45 -16.61
CA VAL A 192 -0.27 -7.54 -15.60
C VAL A 192 -0.37 -6.25 -14.79
N LEU A 193 0.78 -5.67 -14.40
CA LEU A 193 0.81 -4.43 -13.64
C LEU A 193 0.29 -3.24 -14.44
N ASP A 194 0.70 -3.09 -15.69
CA ASP A 194 0.21 -2.03 -16.57
C ASP A 194 -1.30 -2.11 -16.76
N ARG A 195 -1.83 -3.32 -16.98
CA ARG A 195 -3.28 -3.55 -17.08
C ARG A 195 -4.01 -3.24 -15.78
N MET A 196 -3.42 -3.53 -14.63
CA MET A 196 -4.01 -3.21 -13.32
C MET A 196 -4.10 -1.70 -13.12
N VAL A 197 -3.02 -0.97 -13.40
CA VAL A 197 -2.98 0.50 -13.29
C VAL A 197 -4.01 1.11 -14.24
N HIS A 198 -4.03 0.69 -15.50
CA HIS A 198 -4.99 1.18 -16.48
C HIS A 198 -6.44 0.89 -16.07
N HIS A 199 -6.70 -0.28 -15.49
CA HIS A 199 -8.03 -0.62 -14.97
C HIS A 199 -8.46 0.33 -13.85
N ILE A 200 -7.57 0.63 -12.90
CA ILE A 200 -7.85 1.58 -11.81
C ILE A 200 -8.09 2.99 -12.38
N GLU A 201 -7.28 3.44 -13.33
CA GLU A 201 -7.45 4.74 -13.98
C GLU A 201 -8.76 4.83 -14.76
N TYR A 202 -9.15 3.76 -15.45
CA TYR A 202 -10.45 3.68 -16.13
C TYR A 202 -11.62 3.82 -15.16
N LEU A 203 -11.54 3.20 -13.97
CA LEU A 203 -12.59 3.32 -12.95
C LEU A 203 -12.71 4.74 -12.36
N LEU A 204 -11.68 5.58 -12.51
CA LEU A 204 -11.67 6.95 -11.96
C LEU A 204 -12.25 8.00 -12.92
N GLN A 205 -12.55 7.63 -14.17
CA GLN A 205 -13.19 8.50 -15.17
C GLN A 205 -14.68 8.69 -14.86
#